data_AF-A0A956J3H3-F1
#
_entry.id   AF-A0A956J3H3-F1
#
_cell.length_a   1.000
_cell.length_b   1.000
_cell.length_c   1.000
_cell.angle_alpha   90.00
_cell.angle_beta   90.00
_cell.angle_gamma   90.00
#
_symmetry.space_group_name_H-M   'P 1'
#
loop_
_entity.id
_entity.type
_entity.pdbx_description
1 polymer ?
#
loop_
_entity_poly.entity_id
_entity_poly.type
_entity_poly.pdbx_seq_one_letter_code
_entity_poly.pdbx_strand_id
1 'polypeptide(L)'
;MAKLLSKGWLAGLLTVACTGQIEPPPESHKAPLNPAPVTLKRLTQAQYKNAIHALLGAEIVVPSALEPDSEAGGFLNVGGSIASISSRGVEQYERAAYDIAEQAMEPGAERDALVPCAPAANVDDSCASAFVSSFGRKLWRRSLSQAEVDRYVAIASEAGRQLGDFYDGLEFAMAGLLQSPDFLFRVELGEADPGSSFKRYTSTEMASRLAFFLWNSTPDDDLLDAGERGDLLDESQIDAQVDRMLASPQARSGVRNFFSELYGLQGLDDLVKDTTIFTSHSADLGPDAREETLRLIEYMVFDEDADYRDLFTTRKTFLNRRLAALYSVPAPSIDGFALTELPKDGPRRGLLGQASVLAMHSHPTNTSATLRGKFVRTVLLCGEIPPPPANVDTSLPEASASAPTLRDRIQDHLSVPVCASCHRAMDPIGLALEKFDGIGKFRTLEANTPIDASGELDGTPFKDAVGLGEAIANHPNLGRCLTQKLYRYAKASVEREGEDGEVVRLTEAFLLSNFRIKVLLREIAKSDGFRMATEGE
;
A
#
# COMPACT_ATOMS: atom_id res chain seq x y z
N MET A 1 53.58 30.68 -51.46
CA MET A 1 52.82 30.02 -52.55
C MET A 1 52.55 28.60 -52.08
N ALA A 2 51.33 28.33 -51.59
CA ALA A 2 50.31 27.54 -52.31
C ALA A 2 50.70 26.05 -52.39
N LYS A 3 49.88 25.04 -52.08
CA LYS A 3 48.45 24.89 -51.73
C LYS A 3 48.25 23.37 -51.52
N LEU A 4 47.36 22.95 -50.58
CA LEU A 4 46.40 21.81 -50.65
C LEU A 4 46.97 20.37 -50.83
N LEU A 5 46.52 19.25 -50.26
CA LEU A 5 45.42 18.69 -49.42
C LEU A 5 45.98 17.31 -48.93
N SER A 6 45.61 16.69 -47.81
CA SER A 6 44.26 16.23 -47.46
C SER A 6 44.11 15.88 -45.96
N LYS A 7 42.86 16.05 -45.52
CA LYS A 7 42.23 15.86 -44.20
C LYS A 7 42.35 14.48 -43.55
N GLY A 8 42.30 14.48 -42.21
CA GLY A 8 41.72 13.44 -41.36
C GLY A 8 41.34 14.06 -40.01
N TRP A 9 40.04 14.16 -39.72
CA TRP A 9 39.48 14.73 -38.49
C TRP A 9 39.67 13.78 -37.30
N LEU A 10 40.13 14.31 -36.16
CA LEU A 10 39.90 13.72 -34.84
C LEU A 10 39.22 14.79 -33.96
N ALA A 11 37.99 14.47 -33.55
CA ALA A 11 37.20 15.24 -32.61
C ALA A 11 37.81 15.09 -31.21
N GLY A 12 38.18 16.21 -30.58
CA GLY A 12 38.49 16.25 -29.16
C GLY A 12 37.20 16.31 -28.35
N LEU A 13 36.90 15.23 -27.61
CA LEU A 13 35.93 15.26 -26.53
C LEU A 13 36.45 16.17 -25.41
N LEU A 14 35.73 17.25 -25.11
CA LEU A 14 35.82 17.90 -23.81
C LEU A 14 35.05 17.05 -22.81
N THR A 15 35.77 16.32 -21.96
CA THR A 15 35.23 15.76 -20.73
C THR A 15 35.02 16.88 -19.71
N VAL A 16 33.77 17.30 -19.52
CA VAL A 16 33.37 18.05 -18.33
C VAL A 16 33.36 17.08 -17.17
N ALA A 17 34.33 17.20 -16.28
CA ALA A 17 34.37 16.46 -15.02
C ALA A 17 33.29 17.01 -14.09
N CYS A 18 32.28 16.21 -13.77
CA CYS A 18 31.37 16.49 -12.66
C CYS A 18 32.15 16.36 -11.34
N THR A 19 32.55 17.48 -10.75
CA THR A 19 33.06 17.54 -9.36
C THR A 19 31.90 17.64 -8.38
N GLY A 20 30.93 16.73 -8.48
CA GLY A 20 29.95 16.51 -7.43
C GLY A 20 30.61 15.66 -6.35
N GLN A 21 31.10 16.29 -5.28
CA GLN A 21 31.45 15.56 -4.06
C GLN A 21 30.16 14.98 -3.51
N ILE A 22 29.97 13.67 -3.70
CA ILE A 22 29.02 12.89 -2.90
C ILE A 22 29.56 12.96 -1.48
N GLU A 23 28.83 13.61 -0.57
CA GLU A 23 29.17 13.53 0.86
C GLU A 23 29.25 12.05 1.25
N PRO A 24 30.31 11.62 1.97
CA PRO A 24 30.37 10.27 2.47
C PRO A 24 29.12 10.04 3.34
N PRO A 25 28.46 8.88 3.20
CA PRO A 25 27.19 8.67 3.84
C PRO A 25 27.40 8.69 5.38
N PRO A 26 26.42 9.16 6.17
CA PRO A 26 26.58 9.37 7.61
C PRO A 26 27.04 8.11 8.34
N GLU A 27 27.74 8.25 9.48
CA GLU A 27 28.27 7.11 10.24
C GLU A 27 27.22 6.08 10.69
N SER A 28 25.91 6.37 10.55
CA SER A 28 24.80 5.45 10.84
C SER A 28 24.77 4.20 9.96
N HIS A 29 25.45 4.18 8.81
CA HIS A 29 25.59 2.96 8.00
C HIS A 29 26.52 1.90 8.58
N LYS A 30 27.17 2.18 9.72
CA LYS A 30 28.01 1.23 10.47
C LYS A 30 27.33 0.65 11.71
N ALA A 31 26.13 1.12 12.06
CA ALA A 31 25.40 0.54 13.18
C ALA A 31 25.05 -0.92 12.82
N PRO A 32 25.26 -1.88 13.75
CA PRO A 32 24.82 -3.25 13.53
C PRO A 32 23.30 -3.26 13.32
N LEU A 33 22.83 -4.15 12.44
CA LEU A 33 21.42 -4.35 12.17
C LEU A 33 20.66 -4.51 13.49
N ASN A 34 19.51 -3.82 13.61
CA ASN A 34 18.63 -3.92 14.76
C ASN A 34 17.20 -4.20 14.28
N PRO A 35 16.85 -5.47 14.07
CA PRO A 35 15.54 -5.83 13.55
C PRO A 35 14.39 -5.43 14.50
N ALA A 36 13.18 -5.46 13.97
CA ALA A 36 11.98 -5.29 14.79
C ALA A 36 11.83 -6.45 15.81
N PRO A 37 11.22 -6.21 16.98
CA PRO A 37 10.90 -7.31 17.89
C PRO A 37 9.85 -8.24 17.30
N VAL A 38 9.82 -9.47 17.78
CA VAL A 38 8.75 -10.43 17.50
C VAL A 38 7.41 -9.93 18.04
N THR A 39 6.34 -10.07 17.26
CA THR A 39 5.00 -9.58 17.62
C THR A 39 3.90 -10.51 17.09
N LEU A 40 2.73 -10.42 17.70
CA LEU A 40 1.49 -10.96 17.10
C LEU A 40 0.84 -9.84 16.32
N LYS A 41 0.71 -10.01 15.00
CA LYS A 41 0.18 -8.95 14.13
C LYS A 41 -1.26 -9.24 13.77
N ARG A 42 -2.20 -8.47 14.30
CA ARG A 42 -3.61 -8.62 13.93
C ARG A 42 -3.75 -8.43 12.43
N LEU A 43 -4.51 -9.29 11.77
CA LEU A 43 -4.88 -9.08 10.38
C LEU A 43 -5.66 -7.77 10.27
N THR A 44 -5.30 -6.93 9.29
CA THR A 44 -6.16 -5.80 8.91
C THR A 44 -7.48 -6.33 8.37
N GLN A 45 -8.53 -5.51 8.34
CA GLN A 45 -9.82 -5.91 7.77
C GLN A 45 -9.69 -6.35 6.31
N ALA A 46 -8.82 -5.68 5.54
CA ALA A 46 -8.49 -6.08 4.17
C ALA A 46 -7.82 -7.46 4.12
N GLN A 47 -6.85 -7.72 5.00
CA GLN A 47 -6.16 -9.00 5.09
C GLN A 47 -7.08 -10.15 5.52
N TYR A 48 -7.93 -9.89 6.52
CA TYR A 48 -8.96 -10.83 6.97
C TYR A 48 -9.88 -11.20 5.81
N LYS A 49 -10.45 -10.20 5.14
CA LYS A 49 -11.34 -10.40 3.98
C LYS A 49 -10.65 -11.17 2.85
N ASN A 50 -9.43 -10.78 2.48
CA ASN A 50 -8.68 -11.44 1.42
C ASN A 50 -8.35 -12.90 1.77
N ALA A 51 -8.01 -13.19 3.03
CA ALA A 51 -7.76 -14.55 3.49
C ALA A 51 -9.03 -15.40 3.43
N ILE A 52 -10.18 -14.87 3.87
CA ILE A 52 -11.48 -15.56 3.74
C ILE A 52 -11.80 -15.84 2.27
N HIS A 53 -11.68 -14.84 1.40
CA HIS A 53 -11.96 -15.00 -0.03
C HIS A 53 -11.01 -15.97 -0.73
N ALA A 54 -9.74 -16.03 -0.32
CA ALA A 54 -8.79 -17.00 -0.85
C ALA A 54 -9.10 -18.45 -0.43
N LEU A 55 -9.71 -18.64 0.75
CA LEU A 55 -9.99 -19.95 1.32
C LEU A 55 -11.37 -20.49 0.97
N LEU A 56 -12.36 -19.59 0.90
CA LEU A 56 -13.78 -19.94 0.82
C LEU A 56 -14.48 -19.38 -0.42
N GLY A 57 -13.79 -18.57 -1.25
CA GLY A 57 -14.36 -17.97 -2.45
C GLY A 57 -14.80 -16.52 -2.28
N ALA A 58 -14.92 -15.80 -3.40
CA ALA A 58 -15.20 -14.35 -3.42
C ALA A 58 -16.67 -14.01 -3.17
N GLU A 59 -17.55 -15.01 -3.26
CA GLU A 59 -18.97 -14.97 -2.99
C GLU A 59 -19.30 -14.86 -1.51
N ILE A 60 -18.40 -15.28 -0.62
CA ILE A 60 -18.58 -15.15 0.82
C ILE A 60 -18.67 -13.67 1.19
N VAL A 61 -19.79 -13.32 1.81
CA VAL A 61 -20.01 -11.97 2.33
C VAL A 61 -19.35 -11.87 3.69
N VAL A 62 -18.18 -11.22 3.73
CA VAL A 62 -17.47 -10.90 4.97
C VAL A 62 -18.12 -9.67 5.62
N PRO A 63 -18.58 -9.75 6.88
CA PRO A 63 -19.18 -8.60 7.56
C PRO A 63 -18.21 -7.41 7.64
N SER A 64 -18.72 -6.21 7.35
CA SER A 64 -17.92 -4.98 7.38
C SER A 64 -17.70 -4.41 8.78
N ALA A 65 -18.45 -4.90 9.77
CA ALA A 65 -18.44 -4.40 11.13
C ALA A 65 -17.42 -5.15 12.02
N LEU A 66 -16.16 -5.21 11.59
CA LEU A 66 -15.05 -5.76 12.37
C LEU A 66 -14.42 -4.70 13.29
N GLU A 67 -13.47 -5.12 14.13
CA GLU A 67 -12.65 -4.18 14.91
C GLU A 67 -11.92 -3.22 13.95
N PRO A 68 -12.04 -1.89 14.13
CA PRO A 68 -11.37 -0.92 13.28
C PRO A 68 -9.85 -1.11 13.26
N ASP A 69 -9.24 -0.88 12.09
CA ASP A 69 -7.79 -0.87 12.00
C ASP A 69 -7.22 0.44 12.53
N SER A 70 -6.14 0.33 13.29
CA SER A 70 -5.35 1.48 13.73
C SER A 70 -4.25 1.74 12.72
N GLU A 71 -3.95 3.01 12.46
CA GLU A 71 -2.79 3.39 11.65
C GLU A 71 -1.60 3.72 12.56
N ALA A 72 -0.42 3.19 12.23
CA ALA A 72 0.83 3.59 12.85
C ALA A 72 1.92 3.70 11.78
N GLY A 73 2.79 4.69 11.87
CA GLY A 73 3.86 4.88 10.88
C GLY A 73 3.37 5.07 9.43
N GLY A 74 2.11 5.41 9.21
CA GLY A 74 1.49 5.57 7.89
C GLY A 74 0.94 4.28 7.26
N PHE A 75 0.80 3.20 8.04
CA PHE A 75 0.25 1.93 7.56
C PHE A 75 -0.65 1.26 8.60
N LEU A 76 -1.68 0.58 8.13
CA LEU A 76 -2.61 -0.20 8.95
C LEU A 76 -1.95 -1.48 9.45
N ASN A 77 -1.09 -2.10 8.64
CA ASN A 77 -0.42 -3.33 9.04
C ASN A 77 0.60 -3.13 10.17
N VAL A 78 1.24 -1.94 10.25
CA VAL A 78 2.09 -1.52 11.38
C VAL A 78 1.22 -1.28 12.62
N GLY A 79 0.04 -0.67 12.47
CA GLY A 79 -0.90 -0.56 13.59
C GLY A 79 -1.39 -1.92 14.07
N GLY A 80 -1.58 -2.88 13.17
CA GLY A 80 -1.91 -4.27 13.49
C GLY A 80 -0.85 -4.98 14.33
N SER A 81 0.42 -4.56 14.29
CA SER A 81 1.50 -5.15 15.12
C SER A 81 1.51 -4.67 16.57
N ILE A 82 0.71 -3.65 16.89
CA ILE A 82 0.57 -3.09 18.25
C ILE A 82 -0.88 -3.15 18.75
N ALA A 83 -1.83 -3.52 17.90
CA ALA A 83 -3.24 -3.56 18.22
C ALA A 83 -3.61 -4.83 19.02
N SER A 84 -4.42 -4.63 20.06
CA SER A 84 -5.18 -5.69 20.70
C SER A 84 -6.60 -5.76 20.11
N ILE A 85 -7.41 -6.72 20.59
CA ILE A 85 -8.83 -6.82 20.24
C ILE A 85 -9.64 -6.34 21.44
N SER A 86 -10.59 -5.43 21.21
CA SER A 86 -11.50 -4.97 22.27
C SER A 86 -12.57 -6.02 22.58
N SER A 87 -13.29 -5.88 23.69
CA SER A 87 -14.42 -6.78 23.98
C SER A 87 -15.47 -6.76 22.86
N ARG A 88 -15.74 -5.57 22.30
CA ARG A 88 -16.60 -5.40 21.14
C ARG A 88 -16.01 -6.08 19.91
N GLY A 89 -14.70 -5.96 19.70
CA GLY A 89 -13.99 -6.64 18.62
C GLY A 89 -14.15 -8.16 18.69
N VAL A 90 -14.06 -8.75 19.88
CA VAL A 90 -14.32 -10.18 20.08
C VAL A 90 -15.73 -10.56 19.64
N GLU A 91 -16.76 -9.83 20.09
CA GLU A 91 -18.15 -10.05 19.67
C GLU A 91 -18.33 -9.89 18.14
N GLN A 92 -17.63 -8.93 17.54
CA GLN A 92 -17.66 -8.70 16.10
C GLN A 92 -17.02 -9.84 15.30
N TYR A 93 -15.87 -10.34 15.75
CA TYR A 93 -15.20 -11.49 15.11
C TYR A 93 -15.95 -12.80 15.34
N GLU A 94 -16.56 -12.99 16.50
CA GLU A 94 -17.44 -14.14 16.77
C GLU A 94 -18.62 -14.15 15.79
N ARG A 95 -19.33 -13.03 15.69
CA ARG A 95 -20.45 -12.92 14.74
C ARG A 95 -19.99 -13.15 13.30
N ALA A 96 -18.88 -12.54 12.90
CA ALA A 96 -18.35 -12.74 11.55
C ALA A 96 -17.97 -14.19 11.28
N ALA A 97 -17.40 -14.88 12.27
CA ALA A 97 -17.04 -16.28 12.14
C ALA A 97 -18.26 -17.19 11.93
N TYR A 98 -19.35 -16.98 12.66
CA TYR A 98 -20.60 -17.73 12.44
C TYR A 98 -21.25 -17.37 11.11
N ASP A 99 -21.39 -16.08 10.77
CA ASP A 99 -21.99 -15.64 9.50
C ASP A 99 -21.21 -16.21 8.29
N ILE A 100 -19.88 -16.31 8.38
CA ILE A 100 -19.03 -16.91 7.33
C ILE A 100 -19.16 -18.43 7.31
N ALA A 101 -19.17 -19.08 8.48
CA ALA A 101 -19.27 -20.53 8.58
C ALA A 101 -20.60 -21.06 8.04
N GLU A 102 -21.71 -20.38 8.37
CA GLU A 102 -23.04 -20.68 7.85
C GLU A 102 -23.05 -20.67 6.32
N GLN A 103 -22.56 -19.58 5.71
CA GLN A 103 -22.42 -19.45 4.25
C GLN A 103 -21.57 -20.56 3.63
N ALA A 104 -20.42 -20.88 4.25
CA ALA A 104 -19.50 -21.89 3.74
C ALA A 104 -20.03 -23.33 3.88
N MET A 105 -20.98 -23.56 4.79
CA MET A 105 -21.62 -24.87 5.01
C MET A 105 -22.98 -25.01 4.31
N GLU A 106 -23.41 -24.00 3.54
CA GLU A 106 -24.60 -24.12 2.70
C GLU A 106 -24.47 -25.30 1.72
N PRO A 107 -25.53 -26.12 1.52
CA PRO A 107 -25.48 -27.23 0.58
C PRO A 107 -25.19 -26.79 -0.85
N GLY A 108 -24.03 -27.17 -1.37
CA GLY A 108 -23.57 -26.75 -2.69
C GLY A 108 -22.25 -27.38 -3.10
N ALA A 109 -21.82 -27.11 -4.33
CA ALA A 109 -20.57 -27.64 -4.87
C ALA A 109 -19.35 -27.07 -4.12
N GLU A 110 -19.47 -25.86 -3.60
CA GLU A 110 -18.46 -25.13 -2.84
C GLU A 110 -18.19 -25.85 -1.50
N ARG A 111 -19.23 -26.18 -0.74
CA ARG A 111 -19.13 -26.97 0.50
C ARG A 111 -18.57 -28.37 0.23
N ASP A 112 -19.05 -29.03 -0.82
CA ASP A 112 -18.61 -30.39 -1.16
C ASP A 112 -17.14 -30.41 -1.65
N ALA A 113 -16.63 -29.31 -2.20
CA ALA A 113 -15.22 -29.14 -2.52
C ALA A 113 -14.36 -28.82 -1.28
N LEU A 114 -14.95 -28.14 -0.30
CA LEU A 114 -14.30 -27.75 0.94
C LEU A 114 -14.17 -28.93 1.93
N VAL A 115 -15.18 -29.78 2.02
CA VAL A 115 -15.20 -30.98 2.89
C VAL A 115 -14.70 -32.19 2.10
N PRO A 116 -13.52 -32.77 2.43
CA PRO A 116 -12.84 -33.74 1.57
C PRO A 116 -13.47 -35.15 1.55
N CYS A 117 -14.64 -35.32 2.15
CA CYS A 117 -15.28 -36.61 2.41
C CYS A 117 -16.80 -36.47 2.49
N ALA A 118 -17.50 -37.57 2.17
CA ALA A 118 -18.93 -37.69 2.46
C ALA A 118 -19.10 -38.27 3.87
N PRO A 119 -19.86 -37.62 4.78
CA PRO A 119 -20.02 -38.11 6.14
C PRO A 119 -20.84 -39.40 6.18
N ALA A 120 -20.42 -40.36 7.00
CA ALA A 120 -21.13 -41.63 7.17
C ALA A 120 -22.36 -41.54 8.09
N ALA A 121 -22.42 -40.52 8.95
CA ALA A 121 -23.48 -40.26 9.90
C ALA A 121 -23.47 -38.79 10.34
N ASN A 122 -24.44 -38.38 11.16
CA ASN A 122 -24.53 -37.04 11.76
C ASN A 122 -23.30 -36.69 12.62
N VAL A 123 -22.54 -37.70 13.05
CA VAL A 123 -21.23 -37.55 13.71
C VAL A 123 -20.26 -38.49 13.01
N ASP A 124 -19.19 -37.93 12.46
CA ASP A 124 -18.12 -38.66 11.76
C ASP A 124 -16.77 -37.99 12.06
N ASP A 125 -16.16 -38.36 13.19
CA ASP A 125 -14.90 -37.80 13.68
C ASP A 125 -13.77 -37.92 12.64
N SER A 126 -13.78 -38.97 11.81
CA SER A 126 -12.76 -39.16 10.78
C SER A 126 -12.91 -38.12 9.67
N CYS A 127 -14.14 -37.89 9.21
CA CYS A 127 -14.40 -36.87 8.19
C CYS A 127 -14.19 -35.46 8.74
N ALA A 128 -14.64 -35.20 9.98
CA ALA A 128 -14.39 -33.94 10.68
C ALA A 128 -12.90 -33.68 10.86
N SER A 129 -12.11 -34.69 11.25
CA SER A 129 -10.65 -34.56 11.38
C SER A 129 -10.01 -34.21 10.04
N ALA A 130 -10.42 -34.84 8.94
CA ALA A 130 -9.88 -34.54 7.62
C ALA A 130 -10.14 -33.07 7.22
N PHE A 131 -11.38 -32.59 7.40
CA PHE A 131 -11.74 -31.20 7.17
C PHE A 131 -10.96 -30.23 8.06
N VAL A 132 -10.92 -30.46 9.38
CA VAL A 132 -10.22 -29.59 10.33
C VAL A 132 -8.73 -29.51 10.01
N SER A 133 -8.09 -30.64 9.67
CA SER A 133 -6.68 -30.65 9.28
C SER A 133 -6.44 -29.88 7.98
N SER A 134 -7.24 -30.11 6.93
CA SER A 134 -7.03 -29.45 5.62
C SER A 134 -7.36 -27.96 5.66
N PHE A 135 -8.52 -27.59 6.20
CA PHE A 135 -8.95 -26.19 6.28
C PHE A 135 -8.14 -25.42 7.33
N GLY A 136 -7.95 -25.99 8.52
CA GLY A 136 -7.16 -25.39 9.58
C GLY A 136 -5.73 -25.10 9.15
N ARG A 137 -5.09 -26.00 8.38
CA ARG A 137 -3.73 -25.80 7.87
C ARG A 137 -3.61 -24.51 7.06
N LYS A 138 -4.56 -24.27 6.15
CA LYS A 138 -4.58 -23.10 5.29
C LYS A 138 -4.97 -21.83 6.05
N LEU A 139 -5.92 -21.95 6.98
CA LEU A 139 -6.42 -20.84 7.78
C LEU A 139 -5.37 -20.32 8.77
N TRP A 140 -4.71 -21.22 9.49
CA TRP A 140 -3.70 -20.91 10.51
C TRP A 140 -2.29 -20.84 9.94
N ARG A 141 -2.14 -21.16 8.65
CA ARG A 141 -0.90 -21.00 7.88
C ARG A 141 0.24 -21.88 8.38
N ARG A 142 -0.12 -22.99 9.04
CA ARG A 142 0.74 -24.05 9.56
C ARG A 142 -0.09 -25.31 9.76
N SER A 143 0.55 -26.46 9.73
CA SER A 143 -0.07 -27.69 10.21
C SER A 143 -0.53 -27.57 11.67
N LEU A 144 -1.72 -28.09 11.95
CA LEU A 144 -2.27 -28.21 13.30
C LEU A 144 -1.65 -29.42 13.99
N SER A 145 -1.39 -29.30 15.29
CA SER A 145 -1.08 -30.46 16.13
C SER A 145 -2.32 -31.35 16.31
N GLN A 146 -2.11 -32.63 16.62
CA GLN A 146 -3.23 -33.55 16.83
C GLN A 146 -4.19 -33.06 17.94
N ALA A 147 -3.65 -32.48 19.01
CA ALA A 147 -4.47 -31.94 20.11
C ALA A 147 -5.32 -30.73 19.69
N GLU A 148 -4.84 -29.92 18.73
CA GLU A 148 -5.63 -28.85 18.14
C GLU A 148 -6.74 -29.43 17.26
N VAL A 149 -6.43 -30.42 16.41
CA VAL A 149 -7.43 -31.10 15.58
C VAL A 149 -8.53 -31.72 16.44
N ASP A 150 -8.16 -32.52 17.44
CA ASP A 150 -9.09 -33.23 18.33
C ASP A 150 -10.06 -32.26 19.04
N ARG A 151 -9.59 -31.06 19.39
CA ARG A 151 -10.42 -30.02 20.01
C ARG A 151 -11.57 -29.58 19.11
N TYR A 152 -11.30 -29.31 17.84
CA TYR A 152 -12.33 -28.85 16.90
C TYR A 152 -13.21 -30.00 16.40
N VAL A 153 -12.66 -31.21 16.28
CA VAL A 153 -13.46 -32.42 16.05
C VAL A 153 -14.46 -32.65 17.18
N ALA A 154 -14.06 -32.44 18.44
CA ALA A 154 -14.98 -32.54 19.58
C ALA A 154 -16.10 -31.50 19.52
N ILE A 155 -15.81 -30.26 19.09
CA ILE A 155 -16.82 -29.21 18.87
C ILE A 155 -17.82 -29.66 17.79
N ALA A 156 -17.32 -30.12 16.63
CA ALA A 156 -18.18 -30.59 15.54
C ALA A 156 -19.06 -31.76 15.96
N SER A 157 -18.48 -32.72 16.69
CA SER A 157 -19.18 -33.93 17.13
C SER A 157 -20.27 -33.64 18.15
N GLU A 158 -20.02 -32.70 19.07
CA GLU A 158 -21.03 -32.29 20.05
C GLU A 158 -22.17 -31.52 19.38
N ALA A 159 -21.86 -30.54 18.55
CA ALA A 159 -22.86 -29.76 17.81
C ALA A 159 -23.68 -30.65 16.87
N GLY A 160 -23.03 -31.53 16.09
CA GLY A 160 -23.73 -32.45 15.18
C GLY A 160 -24.62 -33.47 15.90
N ARG A 161 -24.26 -33.86 17.14
CA ARG A 161 -25.14 -34.71 17.97
C ARG A 161 -26.38 -33.95 18.46
N GLN A 162 -26.23 -32.69 18.82
CA GLN A 162 -27.33 -31.86 19.32
C GLN A 162 -28.28 -31.41 18.21
N LEU A 163 -27.74 -31.03 17.06
CA LEU A 163 -28.48 -30.50 15.92
C LEU A 163 -29.00 -31.62 15.00
N GLY A 164 -28.34 -32.79 15.02
CA GLY A 164 -28.74 -33.94 14.23
C GLY A 164 -28.28 -33.88 12.77
N ASP A 165 -27.28 -33.05 12.47
CA ASP A 165 -26.66 -32.93 11.14
C ASP A 165 -25.14 -32.74 11.27
N PHE A 166 -24.38 -33.37 10.37
CA PHE A 166 -22.90 -33.33 10.39
C PHE A 166 -22.34 -31.97 9.98
N TYR A 167 -22.94 -31.32 8.98
CA TYR A 167 -22.47 -30.04 8.44
C TYR A 167 -22.78 -28.90 9.40
N ASP A 168 -23.94 -28.95 10.07
CA ASP A 168 -24.24 -28.05 11.19
C ASP A 168 -23.15 -28.19 12.28
N GLY A 169 -22.68 -29.41 12.56
CA GLY A 169 -21.54 -29.63 13.44
C GLY A 169 -20.25 -28.96 12.94
N LEU A 170 -19.92 -29.15 11.66
CA LEU A 170 -18.73 -28.53 11.05
C LEU A 170 -18.79 -27.00 11.04
N GLU A 171 -19.97 -26.40 10.93
CA GLU A 171 -20.17 -24.96 11.03
C GLU A 171 -19.59 -24.41 12.34
N PHE A 172 -19.91 -25.03 13.48
CA PHE A 172 -19.38 -24.61 14.79
C PHE A 172 -17.87 -24.82 14.89
N ALA A 173 -17.34 -25.90 14.32
CA ALA A 173 -15.90 -26.13 14.29
C ALA A 173 -15.18 -25.08 13.42
N MET A 174 -15.73 -24.75 12.24
CA MET A 174 -15.21 -23.69 11.38
C MET A 174 -15.28 -22.33 12.08
N ALA A 175 -16.42 -21.98 12.68
CA ALA A 175 -16.57 -20.74 13.43
C ALA A 175 -15.53 -20.65 14.56
N GLY A 176 -15.24 -21.76 15.26
CA GLY A 176 -14.19 -21.82 16.26
C GLY A 176 -12.77 -21.64 15.68
N LEU A 177 -12.49 -22.20 14.50
CA LEU A 177 -11.21 -22.01 13.81
C LEU A 177 -11.00 -20.55 13.38
N LEU A 178 -12.07 -19.90 12.90
CA LEU A 178 -12.12 -18.49 12.47
C LEU A 178 -12.02 -17.47 13.63
N GLN A 179 -12.23 -17.92 14.87
CA GLN A 179 -12.06 -17.09 16.06
C GLN A 179 -10.69 -17.28 16.73
N SER A 180 -9.91 -18.25 16.25
CA SER A 180 -8.62 -18.55 16.85
C SER A 180 -7.63 -17.40 16.69
N PRO A 181 -6.79 -17.10 17.71
CA PRO A 181 -5.65 -16.21 17.56
C PRO A 181 -4.71 -16.60 16.42
N ASP A 182 -4.55 -17.90 16.13
CA ASP A 182 -3.74 -18.39 15.01
C ASP A 182 -4.27 -17.92 13.63
N PHE A 183 -5.55 -17.58 13.53
CA PHE A 183 -6.13 -16.97 12.34
C PHE A 183 -6.13 -15.44 12.44
N LEU A 184 -6.69 -14.88 13.52
CA LEU A 184 -6.86 -13.42 13.69
C LEU A 184 -5.53 -12.66 13.74
N PHE A 185 -4.44 -13.34 14.10
CA PHE A 185 -3.10 -12.79 14.13
C PHE A 185 -2.15 -13.60 13.22
N ARG A 186 -1.19 -12.89 12.64
CA ARG A 186 0.06 -13.50 12.16
C ARG A 186 0.96 -13.68 13.36
N VAL A 187 1.10 -14.94 13.77
CA VAL A 187 1.98 -15.35 14.87
C VAL A 187 3.40 -15.37 14.35
N GLU A 188 4.23 -14.42 14.77
CA GLU A 188 5.60 -14.24 14.31
C GLU A 188 6.55 -14.12 15.51
N LEU A 189 6.75 -15.24 16.21
CA LEU A 189 7.50 -15.37 17.46
C LEU A 189 8.99 -15.68 17.24
N GLY A 190 9.35 -16.14 16.04
CA GLY A 190 10.71 -16.49 15.66
C GLY A 190 11.31 -17.63 16.47
N GLU A 191 12.50 -18.05 16.06
CA GLU A 191 13.33 -19.03 16.74
C GLU A 191 14.77 -18.52 16.87
N ALA A 192 15.54 -19.13 17.77
CA ALA A 192 16.95 -18.78 17.93
C ALA A 192 17.71 -19.02 16.61
N ASP A 193 18.48 -18.03 16.17
CA ASP A 193 19.34 -18.16 15.00
C ASP A 193 20.76 -18.57 15.40
N PRO A 194 21.27 -19.74 14.97
CA PRO A 194 22.58 -20.23 15.38
C PRO A 194 23.72 -19.24 15.08
N GLY A 195 24.40 -18.77 16.12
CA GLY A 195 25.54 -17.85 15.99
C GLY A 195 25.14 -16.36 15.89
N SER A 196 23.85 -16.06 16.04
CA SER A 196 23.31 -14.70 16.09
C SER A 196 22.76 -14.37 17.48
N SER A 197 22.80 -13.08 17.85
CA SER A 197 22.07 -12.58 19.02
C SER A 197 20.59 -12.28 18.71
N PHE A 198 20.19 -12.42 17.45
CA PHE A 198 18.83 -12.20 16.98
C PHE A 198 18.06 -13.51 16.84
N LYS A 199 16.75 -13.40 16.74
CA LYS A 199 15.89 -14.46 16.25
C LYS A 199 15.83 -14.42 14.73
N ARG A 200 15.62 -15.58 14.12
CA ARG A 200 15.15 -15.69 12.74
C ARG A 200 13.69 -16.13 12.75
N TYR A 201 12.91 -15.66 11.79
CA TYR A 201 11.59 -16.24 11.58
C TYR A 201 11.72 -17.68 11.11
N THR A 202 10.84 -18.54 11.60
CA THR A 202 10.74 -19.93 11.15
C THR A 202 10.32 -19.99 9.68
N SER A 203 10.53 -21.12 9.02
CA SER A 203 10.15 -21.29 7.61
C SER A 203 8.63 -21.12 7.38
N THR A 204 7.78 -21.57 8.32
CA THR A 204 6.32 -21.35 8.25
C THR A 204 5.92 -19.89 8.50
N GLU A 205 6.59 -19.20 9.41
CA GLU A 205 6.41 -17.75 9.59
C GLU A 205 6.83 -16.99 8.33
N MET A 206 7.92 -17.39 7.67
CA MET A 206 8.37 -16.80 6.40
C MET A 206 7.33 -17.00 5.29
N ALA A 207 6.69 -18.17 5.19
CA ALA A 207 5.58 -18.39 4.25
C ALA A 207 4.46 -17.37 4.45
N SER A 208 4.00 -17.20 5.70
CA SER A 208 2.98 -16.21 6.07
C SER A 208 3.43 -14.78 5.75
N ARG A 209 4.65 -14.41 6.14
CA ARG A 209 5.20 -13.07 5.91
C ARG A 209 5.28 -12.73 4.42
N LEU A 210 5.78 -13.64 3.59
CA LEU A 210 5.83 -13.47 2.14
C LEU A 210 4.43 -13.28 1.54
N ALA A 211 3.46 -14.11 1.92
CA ALA A 211 2.10 -14.02 1.40
C ALA A 211 1.42 -12.69 1.75
N PHE A 212 1.49 -12.24 3.01
CA PHE A 212 0.89 -10.98 3.39
C PHE A 212 1.64 -9.75 2.85
N PHE A 213 2.94 -9.88 2.60
CA PHE A 213 3.71 -8.82 1.95
C PHE A 213 3.38 -8.70 0.45
N LEU A 214 3.45 -9.81 -0.29
CA LEU A 214 3.38 -9.80 -1.76
C LEU A 214 1.95 -9.94 -2.31
N TRP A 215 1.05 -10.60 -1.58
CA TRP A 215 -0.33 -10.86 -2.01
C TRP A 215 -1.39 -10.20 -1.12
N ASN A 216 -1.00 -9.73 0.08
CA ASN A 216 -1.93 -9.25 1.10
C ASN A 216 -3.05 -10.26 1.41
N SER A 217 -2.69 -11.55 1.43
CA SER A 217 -3.59 -12.68 1.68
C SER A 217 -2.81 -13.87 2.28
N THR A 218 -3.51 -14.96 2.57
CA THR A 218 -2.93 -16.20 3.10
C THR A 218 -2.03 -16.91 2.06
N PRO A 219 -0.99 -17.67 2.48
CA PRO A 219 -0.19 -18.50 1.61
C PRO A 219 -1.04 -19.54 0.86
N ASP A 220 -0.64 -19.86 -0.37
CA ASP A 220 -1.16 -21.02 -1.09
C ASP A 220 -0.45 -22.31 -0.69
N ASP A 221 -0.94 -23.45 -1.19
CA ASP A 221 -0.43 -24.77 -0.79
C ASP A 221 1.07 -24.94 -1.11
N ASP A 222 1.56 -24.45 -2.25
CA ASP A 222 2.99 -24.49 -2.61
C ASP A 222 3.87 -23.77 -1.58
N LEU A 223 3.42 -22.60 -1.10
CA LEU A 223 4.17 -21.79 -0.14
C LEU A 223 4.08 -22.36 1.27
N LEU A 224 2.92 -22.91 1.66
CA LEU A 224 2.77 -23.65 2.93
C LEU A 224 3.68 -24.88 2.94
N ASP A 225 3.71 -25.65 1.86
CA ASP A 225 4.54 -26.84 1.71
C ASP A 225 6.04 -26.49 1.80
N ALA A 226 6.47 -25.40 1.15
CA ALA A 226 7.84 -24.89 1.27
C ALA A 226 8.16 -24.46 2.71
N GLY A 227 7.20 -23.79 3.37
CA GLY A 227 7.27 -23.44 4.78
C GLY A 227 7.50 -24.67 5.67
N GLU A 228 6.68 -25.71 5.50
CA GLU A 228 6.71 -26.93 6.32
C GLU A 228 7.95 -27.80 6.07
N ARG A 229 8.54 -27.76 4.88
CA ARG A 229 9.81 -28.46 4.58
C ARG A 229 11.05 -27.76 5.14
N GLY A 230 10.92 -26.50 5.56
CA GLY A 230 12.06 -25.69 5.99
C GLY A 230 12.77 -24.95 4.86
N ASP A 231 12.22 -24.96 3.64
CA ASP A 231 12.87 -24.42 2.45
C ASP A 231 13.08 -22.89 2.57
N LEU A 232 12.18 -22.18 3.27
CA LEU A 232 12.17 -20.72 3.37
C LEU A 232 13.18 -20.15 4.39
N LEU A 233 14.14 -20.97 4.79
CA LEU A 233 15.35 -20.54 5.51
C LEU A 233 16.53 -20.32 4.57
N ASP A 234 16.45 -20.88 3.35
CA ASP A 234 17.45 -20.70 2.30
C ASP A 234 17.06 -19.54 1.39
N GLU A 235 17.96 -18.59 1.21
CA GLU A 235 17.70 -17.39 0.42
C GLU A 235 17.39 -17.69 -1.05
N SER A 236 17.99 -18.73 -1.64
CA SER A 236 17.71 -19.14 -3.03
C SER A 236 16.30 -19.70 -3.20
N GLN A 237 15.77 -20.39 -2.17
CA GLN A 237 14.40 -20.88 -2.17
C GLN A 237 13.40 -19.74 -1.92
N ILE A 238 13.74 -18.76 -1.08
CA ILE A 238 12.96 -17.53 -0.94
C ILE A 238 12.88 -16.82 -2.30
N ASP A 239 14.00 -16.64 -3.00
CA ASP A 239 14.04 -15.97 -4.31
C ASP A 239 13.14 -16.69 -5.34
N ALA A 240 13.20 -18.03 -5.39
CA ALA A 240 12.35 -18.84 -6.26
C ALA A 240 10.84 -18.69 -5.95
N GLN A 241 10.47 -18.65 -4.66
CA GLN A 241 9.09 -18.44 -4.25
C GLN A 241 8.63 -17.01 -4.53
N VAL A 242 9.46 -16.00 -4.28
CA VAL A 242 9.16 -14.61 -4.62
C VAL A 242 8.90 -14.45 -6.12
N ASP A 243 9.71 -15.09 -6.97
CA ASP A 243 9.53 -15.04 -8.42
C ASP A 243 8.22 -15.67 -8.86
N ARG A 244 7.87 -16.84 -8.31
CA ARG A 244 6.58 -17.49 -8.51
C ARG A 244 5.43 -16.58 -8.07
N MET A 245 5.58 -15.96 -6.90
CA MET A 245 4.54 -15.12 -6.31
C MET A 245 4.33 -13.83 -7.09
N LEU A 246 5.39 -13.17 -7.55
CA LEU A 246 5.31 -11.97 -8.38
C LEU A 246 4.78 -12.24 -9.78
N ALA A 247 4.88 -13.48 -10.28
CA ALA A 247 4.25 -13.92 -11.52
C ALA A 247 2.75 -14.25 -11.37
N SER A 248 2.27 -14.47 -10.14
CA SER A 248 0.86 -14.74 -9.85
C SER A 248 -0.01 -13.49 -10.01
N PRO A 249 -1.25 -13.60 -10.52
CA PRO A 249 -2.22 -12.51 -10.52
C PRO A 249 -2.45 -11.89 -9.13
N GLN A 250 -2.26 -12.66 -8.05
CA GLN A 250 -2.41 -12.17 -6.67
C GLN A 250 -1.38 -11.09 -6.29
N ALA A 251 -0.23 -11.02 -6.98
CA ALA A 251 0.75 -9.95 -6.75
C ALA A 251 0.17 -8.56 -7.03
N ARG A 252 -0.79 -8.45 -7.94
CA ARG A 252 -1.51 -7.20 -8.20
C ARG A 252 -2.26 -6.74 -6.95
N SER A 253 -2.92 -7.65 -6.22
CA SER A 253 -3.63 -7.33 -4.97
C SER A 253 -2.69 -6.81 -3.89
N GLY A 254 -1.50 -7.40 -3.73
CA GLY A 254 -0.51 -6.93 -2.75
C GLY A 254 0.01 -5.53 -3.08
N VAL A 255 0.39 -5.29 -4.34
CA VAL A 255 0.81 -3.95 -4.82
C VAL A 255 -0.32 -2.93 -4.65
N ARG A 256 -1.56 -3.30 -4.98
CA ARG A 256 -2.73 -2.44 -4.79
C ARG A 256 -2.91 -2.05 -3.32
N ASN A 257 -2.80 -3.00 -2.38
CA ASN A 257 -2.94 -2.71 -0.96
C ASN A 257 -1.84 -1.76 -0.48
N PHE A 258 -0.57 -2.04 -0.81
CA PHE A 258 0.55 -1.20 -0.43
C PHE A 258 0.36 0.26 -0.88
N PHE A 259 0.03 0.48 -2.15
CA PHE A 259 -0.17 1.84 -2.68
C PHE A 259 -1.48 2.49 -2.20
N SER A 260 -2.50 1.69 -1.86
CA SER A 260 -3.72 2.22 -1.24
C SER A 260 -3.39 2.83 0.12
N GLU A 261 -2.67 2.11 0.97
CA GLU A 261 -2.26 2.61 2.29
C GLU A 261 -1.24 3.75 2.16
N LEU A 262 -0.21 3.60 1.30
CA LEU A 262 0.82 4.62 1.11
C LEU A 262 0.23 5.98 0.72
N TYR A 263 -0.73 5.99 -0.20
CA TYR A 263 -1.36 7.23 -0.67
C TYR A 263 -2.66 7.58 0.05
N GLY A 264 -3.08 6.80 1.05
CA GLY A 264 -4.31 7.02 1.82
C GLY A 264 -5.60 6.92 0.98
N LEU A 265 -5.61 6.08 -0.06
CA LEU A 265 -6.72 6.01 -1.04
C LEU A 265 -8.04 5.52 -0.43
N GLN A 266 -8.02 4.92 0.76
CA GLN A 266 -9.22 4.60 1.54
C GLN A 266 -10.03 5.86 1.89
N GLY A 267 -9.38 7.02 2.04
CA GLY A 267 -10.07 8.29 2.30
C GLY A 267 -10.98 8.75 1.16
N LEU A 268 -10.90 8.12 -0.03
CA LEU A 268 -11.82 8.38 -1.14
C LEU A 268 -13.23 7.82 -0.91
N ASP A 269 -13.40 6.82 -0.04
CA ASP A 269 -14.73 6.29 0.28
C ASP A 269 -15.57 7.30 1.09
N ASP A 270 -14.88 8.15 1.88
CA ASP A 270 -15.48 9.21 2.70
C ASP A 270 -15.32 10.61 2.07
N LEU A 271 -15.12 10.69 0.75
CA LEU A 271 -14.88 11.96 0.06
C LEU A 271 -16.10 12.88 0.13
N VAL A 272 -16.04 13.91 0.98
CA VAL A 272 -17.09 14.94 1.10
C VAL A 272 -16.72 16.21 0.32
N LYS A 273 -17.58 16.62 -0.62
CA LYS A 273 -17.47 17.86 -1.39
C LYS A 273 -18.82 18.57 -1.50
N ASP A 274 -18.80 19.89 -1.43
CA ASP A 274 -20.00 20.70 -1.62
C ASP A 274 -20.41 20.68 -3.10
N THR A 275 -21.54 20.03 -3.38
CA THR A 275 -22.09 19.89 -4.75
C THR A 275 -22.58 21.21 -5.37
N THR A 276 -22.78 22.26 -4.57
CA THR A 276 -23.14 23.59 -5.08
C THR A 276 -21.93 24.34 -5.64
N ILE A 277 -20.73 24.02 -5.13
CA ILE A 277 -19.45 24.57 -5.60
C ILE A 277 -18.86 23.65 -6.68
N PHE A 278 -18.73 22.36 -6.36
CA PHE A 278 -18.16 21.35 -7.25
C PHE A 278 -19.28 20.59 -7.96
N THR A 279 -19.92 21.24 -8.92
CA THR A 279 -21.11 20.74 -9.63
C THR A 279 -20.91 19.44 -10.44
N SER A 280 -19.65 19.03 -10.66
CA SER A 280 -19.31 17.76 -11.32
C SER A 280 -18.98 16.63 -10.33
N HIS A 281 -19.12 16.87 -9.03
CA HIS A 281 -18.96 15.83 -8.00
C HIS A 281 -20.12 14.82 -8.03
N SER A 282 -19.80 13.57 -7.77
CA SER A 282 -20.75 12.48 -7.55
C SER A 282 -20.20 11.51 -6.51
N ALA A 283 -21.07 10.66 -5.97
CA ALA A 283 -20.67 9.58 -5.06
C ALA A 283 -19.66 8.60 -5.70
N ASP A 284 -19.67 8.46 -7.02
CA ASP A 284 -18.76 7.58 -7.75
C ASP A 284 -17.35 8.18 -7.94
N LEU A 285 -17.15 9.48 -7.71
CA LEU A 285 -15.86 10.14 -7.98
C LEU A 285 -14.72 9.50 -7.18
N GLY A 286 -14.96 9.23 -5.89
CA GLY A 286 -13.97 8.62 -5.01
C GLY A 286 -13.55 7.23 -5.47
N PRO A 287 -14.49 6.27 -5.57
CA PRO A 287 -14.21 4.92 -6.07
C PRO A 287 -13.56 4.91 -7.46
N ASP A 288 -14.02 5.75 -8.38
CA ASP A 288 -13.44 5.81 -9.72
C ASP A 288 -12.00 6.32 -9.73
N ALA A 289 -11.74 7.39 -8.96
CA ALA A 289 -10.41 7.97 -8.85
C ALA A 289 -9.41 7.00 -8.21
N ARG A 290 -9.85 6.21 -7.21
CA ARG A 290 -9.04 5.13 -6.64
C ARG A 290 -8.68 4.09 -7.70
N GLU A 291 -9.67 3.65 -8.49
CA GLU A 291 -9.43 2.66 -9.55
C GLU A 291 -8.52 3.18 -10.66
N GLU A 292 -8.60 4.46 -11.05
CA GLU A 292 -7.63 5.07 -11.97
C GLU A 292 -6.20 4.92 -11.45
N THR A 293 -5.96 5.32 -10.20
CA THR A 293 -4.63 5.27 -9.59
C THR A 293 -4.10 3.85 -9.51
N LEU A 294 -4.91 2.92 -8.97
CA LEU A 294 -4.47 1.55 -8.75
C LEU A 294 -4.22 0.80 -10.06
N ARG A 295 -5.08 0.99 -11.08
CA ARG A 295 -4.88 0.38 -12.40
C ARG A 295 -3.62 0.89 -13.10
N LEU A 296 -3.34 2.19 -12.99
CA LEU A 296 -2.11 2.75 -13.54
C LEU A 296 -0.87 2.12 -12.88
N ILE A 297 -0.87 2.00 -11.56
CA ILE A 297 0.23 1.41 -10.79
C ILE A 297 0.42 -0.06 -11.18
N GLU A 298 -0.65 -0.85 -11.22
CA GLU A 298 -0.58 -2.26 -11.65
C GLU A 298 -0.02 -2.40 -13.05
N TYR A 299 -0.50 -1.60 -13.99
CA TYR A 299 -0.03 -1.60 -15.37
C TYR A 299 1.47 -1.26 -15.45
N MET A 300 1.90 -0.23 -14.72
CA MET A 300 3.31 0.15 -14.67
C MET A 300 4.19 -0.93 -14.06
N VAL A 301 3.75 -1.59 -12.98
CA VAL A 301 4.57 -2.60 -12.28
C VAL A 301 4.62 -3.93 -13.05
N PHE A 302 3.49 -4.41 -13.54
CA PHE A 302 3.37 -5.78 -14.04
C PHE A 302 3.38 -5.88 -15.57
N ASP A 303 2.83 -4.89 -16.28
CA ASP A 303 2.67 -4.96 -17.73
C ASP A 303 3.83 -4.26 -18.47
N GLU A 304 4.27 -3.11 -17.96
CA GLU A 304 5.39 -2.35 -18.55
C GLU A 304 6.73 -2.60 -17.84
N ASP A 305 6.70 -3.12 -16.61
CA ASP A 305 7.86 -3.16 -15.70
C ASP A 305 8.61 -1.81 -15.70
N ALA A 306 7.84 -0.73 -15.54
CA ALA A 306 8.26 0.65 -15.75
C ALA A 306 9.14 1.20 -14.63
N ASP A 307 9.78 2.33 -14.87
CA ASP A 307 10.58 3.04 -13.86
C ASP A 307 9.58 3.72 -12.93
N TYR A 308 9.70 3.56 -11.61
CA TYR A 308 8.78 4.19 -10.66
C TYR A 308 8.66 5.71 -10.86
N ARG A 309 9.72 6.37 -11.32
CA ARG A 309 9.73 7.82 -11.58
C ARG A 309 8.77 8.21 -12.71
N ASP A 310 8.49 7.30 -13.64
CA ASP A 310 7.55 7.52 -14.74
C ASP A 310 6.11 7.73 -14.23
N LEU A 311 5.80 7.31 -12.99
CA LEU A 311 4.48 7.53 -12.38
C LEU A 311 4.14 9.03 -12.29
N PHE A 312 5.15 9.91 -12.26
CA PHE A 312 4.97 11.36 -12.13
C PHE A 312 4.96 12.10 -13.48
N THR A 313 5.36 11.44 -14.57
CA THR A 313 5.54 12.09 -15.89
C THR A 313 4.71 11.42 -17.00
N THR A 314 4.22 10.20 -16.78
CA THR A 314 3.45 9.44 -17.76
C THR A 314 2.19 10.17 -18.23
N ARG A 315 1.86 10.00 -19.51
CA ARG A 315 0.57 10.41 -20.08
C ARG A 315 -0.44 9.27 -20.13
N LYS A 316 -0.01 8.03 -19.89
CA LYS A 316 -0.89 6.86 -19.85
C LYS A 316 -1.66 6.89 -18.53
N THR A 317 -2.96 6.62 -18.59
CA THR A 317 -3.81 6.42 -17.40
C THR A 317 -5.02 5.55 -17.77
N PHE A 318 -5.79 5.13 -16.77
CA PHE A 318 -7.04 4.39 -16.99
C PHE A 318 -8.22 5.30 -16.71
N LEU A 319 -9.09 5.50 -17.71
CA LEU A 319 -10.30 6.30 -17.54
C LEU A 319 -11.53 5.46 -17.81
N ASN A 320 -12.56 5.69 -17.00
CA ASN A 320 -13.93 5.39 -17.37
C ASN A 320 -14.61 6.65 -17.96
N ARG A 321 -15.88 6.54 -18.33
CA ARG A 321 -16.64 7.67 -18.92
C ARG A 321 -16.74 8.88 -17.98
N ARG A 322 -16.92 8.66 -16.67
CA ARG A 322 -17.11 9.73 -15.68
C ARG A 322 -15.83 10.55 -15.49
N LEU A 323 -14.69 9.89 -15.30
CA LEU A 323 -13.39 10.57 -15.20
C LEU A 323 -12.98 11.24 -16.51
N ALA A 324 -13.25 10.61 -17.67
CA ALA A 324 -12.99 11.24 -18.97
C ALA A 324 -13.75 12.57 -19.13
N ALA A 325 -15.01 12.63 -18.66
CA ALA A 325 -15.80 13.87 -18.66
C ALA A 325 -15.20 14.93 -17.73
N LEU A 326 -14.82 14.56 -16.50
CA LEU A 326 -14.12 15.45 -15.56
C LEU A 326 -12.80 15.98 -16.15
N TYR A 327 -12.11 15.14 -16.93
CA TYR A 327 -10.81 15.47 -17.53
C TYR A 327 -10.95 16.20 -18.86
N SER A 328 -12.17 16.32 -19.40
CA SER A 328 -12.45 16.92 -20.70
C SER A 328 -11.69 16.24 -21.85
N VAL A 329 -11.63 14.91 -21.82
CA VAL A 329 -11.03 14.07 -22.88
C VAL A 329 -12.03 13.04 -23.39
N PRO A 330 -11.84 12.50 -24.61
CA PRO A 330 -12.68 11.41 -25.09
C PRO A 330 -12.60 10.18 -24.17
N ALA A 331 -13.75 9.58 -23.86
CA ALA A 331 -13.79 8.35 -23.10
C ALA A 331 -13.20 7.19 -23.93
N PRO A 332 -12.22 6.42 -23.39
CA PRO A 332 -11.59 5.34 -24.14
C PRO A 332 -12.46 4.08 -24.26
N SER A 333 -13.51 3.97 -23.43
CA SER A 333 -14.48 2.87 -23.47
C SER A 333 -15.90 3.41 -23.21
N ILE A 334 -16.89 2.65 -23.69
CA ILE A 334 -18.30 2.85 -23.36
C ILE A 334 -18.50 2.47 -21.88
N ASP A 335 -18.05 1.27 -21.50
CA ASP A 335 -18.24 0.73 -20.15
C ASP A 335 -16.90 0.39 -19.50
N GLY A 336 -16.84 0.56 -18.17
CA GLY A 336 -15.64 0.29 -17.38
C GLY A 336 -14.45 1.21 -17.67
N PHE A 337 -13.28 0.77 -17.24
CA PHE A 337 -12.01 1.47 -17.42
C PHE A 337 -11.27 0.94 -18.65
N ALA A 338 -10.62 1.84 -19.39
CA ALA A 338 -9.66 1.46 -20.42
C ALA A 338 -8.41 2.34 -20.36
N LEU A 339 -7.27 1.75 -20.73
CA LEU A 339 -6.01 2.46 -20.88
C LEU A 339 -6.15 3.51 -21.98
N THR A 340 -5.68 4.72 -21.72
CA THR A 340 -5.67 5.82 -22.67
C THR A 340 -4.43 6.67 -22.48
N GLU A 341 -4.05 7.41 -23.52
CA GLU A 341 -2.94 8.36 -23.46
C GLU A 341 -3.49 9.79 -23.52
N LEU A 342 -3.19 10.59 -22.50
CA LEU A 342 -3.62 11.97 -22.37
C LEU A 342 -2.93 12.88 -23.42
N PRO A 343 -3.58 13.99 -23.84
CA PRO A 343 -3.02 14.91 -24.82
C PRO A 343 -1.61 15.40 -24.47
N LYS A 344 -0.72 15.51 -25.47
CA LYS A 344 0.68 15.89 -25.26
C LYS A 344 0.82 17.27 -24.62
N ASP A 345 -0.03 18.21 -25.00
CA ASP A 345 -0.02 19.59 -24.48
C ASP A 345 -1.11 19.79 -23.40
N GLY A 346 -1.65 18.68 -22.87
CA GLY A 346 -2.66 18.68 -21.83
C GLY A 346 -2.09 19.05 -20.45
N PRO A 347 -2.94 19.54 -19.53
CA PRO A 347 -2.50 19.96 -18.21
C PRO A 347 -2.25 18.80 -17.23
N ARG A 348 -2.72 17.58 -17.55
CA ARG A 348 -2.64 16.40 -16.69
C ARG A 348 -1.51 15.48 -17.12
N ARG A 349 -0.66 15.11 -16.16
CA ARG A 349 0.34 14.04 -16.26
C ARG A 349 0.53 13.36 -14.92
N GLY A 350 0.85 12.07 -14.98
CA GLY A 350 1.21 11.27 -13.84
C GLY A 350 0.19 11.29 -12.70
N LEU A 351 0.63 10.81 -11.54
CA LEU A 351 -0.15 10.70 -10.32
C LEU A 351 -0.71 12.05 -9.85
N LEU A 352 0.08 13.13 -9.94
CA LEU A 352 -0.33 14.45 -9.45
C LEU A 352 -1.47 15.09 -10.27
N GLY A 353 -1.66 14.65 -11.52
CA GLY A 353 -2.76 15.10 -12.37
C GLY A 353 -4.08 14.36 -12.13
N GLN A 354 -4.08 13.30 -11.32
CA GLN A 354 -5.24 12.44 -11.08
C GLN A 354 -6.18 13.02 -10.02
N ALA A 355 -7.48 12.72 -10.19
CA ALA A 355 -8.54 13.16 -9.29
C ALA A 355 -8.35 12.64 -7.86
N SER A 356 -7.73 11.46 -7.68
CA SER A 356 -7.46 10.87 -6.37
C SER A 356 -6.62 11.81 -5.51
N VAL A 357 -5.46 12.23 -6.01
CA VAL A 357 -4.57 13.17 -5.32
C VAL A 357 -5.23 14.54 -5.17
N LEU A 358 -5.82 15.06 -6.25
CA LEU A 358 -6.36 16.43 -6.29
C LEU A 358 -7.56 16.62 -5.36
N ALA A 359 -8.45 15.62 -5.27
CA ALA A 359 -9.67 15.70 -4.49
C ALA A 359 -9.45 15.36 -3.00
N MET A 360 -8.65 14.32 -2.68
CA MET A 360 -8.35 13.97 -1.28
C MET A 360 -7.64 15.10 -0.54
N HIS A 361 -6.74 15.81 -1.22
CA HIS A 361 -5.91 16.85 -0.61
C HIS A 361 -6.53 18.24 -0.80
N SER A 362 -7.86 18.35 -0.62
CA SER A 362 -8.56 19.63 -0.64
C SER A 362 -9.77 19.61 0.29
N HIS A 363 -10.27 20.79 0.66
CA HIS A 363 -11.39 20.93 1.57
C HIS A 363 -12.74 20.64 0.88
N PRO A 364 -13.83 20.47 1.65
CA PRO A 364 -15.17 20.29 1.08
C PRO A 364 -15.62 21.42 0.16
N THR A 365 -15.18 22.65 0.41
CA THR A 365 -15.62 23.86 -0.32
C THR A 365 -14.51 24.57 -1.09
N ASN A 366 -13.24 24.18 -0.93
CA ASN A 366 -12.10 24.92 -1.48
C ASN A 366 -10.92 23.99 -1.82
N THR A 367 -10.03 24.44 -2.71
CA THR A 367 -8.70 23.82 -2.92
C THR A 367 -7.80 23.99 -1.71
N SER A 368 -6.68 23.27 -1.67
CA SER A 368 -5.65 23.43 -0.63
C SER A 368 -4.25 23.12 -1.17
N ALA A 369 -3.49 24.17 -1.50
CA ALA A 369 -2.08 24.04 -1.85
C ALA A 369 -1.29 23.43 -0.68
N THR A 370 -1.63 23.78 0.57
CA THR A 370 -0.96 23.25 1.75
C THR A 370 -1.12 21.74 1.87
N LEU A 371 -2.34 21.20 1.74
CA LEU A 371 -2.55 19.74 1.83
C LEU A 371 -1.92 18.99 0.66
N ARG A 372 -2.00 19.54 -0.56
CA ARG A 372 -1.38 18.94 -1.76
C ARG A 372 0.15 18.93 -1.66
N GLY A 373 0.73 20.02 -1.18
CA GLY A 373 2.17 20.14 -0.94
C GLY A 373 2.64 19.24 0.20
N LYS A 374 1.85 19.12 1.27
CA LYS A 374 2.09 18.18 2.38
C LYS A 374 2.18 16.75 1.86
N PHE A 375 1.23 16.32 1.04
CA PHE A 375 1.26 14.99 0.42
C PHE A 375 2.59 14.73 -0.31
N VAL A 376 3.02 15.63 -1.19
CA VAL A 376 4.30 15.49 -1.89
C VAL A 376 5.45 15.41 -0.89
N ARG A 377 5.51 16.35 0.07
CA ARG A 377 6.61 16.43 1.02
C ARG A 377 6.72 15.19 1.91
N THR A 378 5.61 14.74 2.50
CA THR A 378 5.63 13.71 3.55
C THR A 378 5.47 12.30 3.00
N VAL A 379 4.68 12.13 1.93
CA VAL A 379 4.36 10.80 1.37
C VAL A 379 5.35 10.41 0.29
N LEU A 380 5.71 11.34 -0.60
CA LEU A 380 6.59 11.02 -1.75
C LEU A 380 8.07 11.24 -1.45
N LEU A 381 8.40 12.20 -0.58
CA LEU A 381 9.78 12.63 -0.34
C LEU A 381 10.26 12.40 1.11
N CYS A 382 9.39 11.85 1.98
CA CYS A 382 9.69 11.54 3.37
C CYS A 382 10.23 12.72 4.18
N GLY A 383 9.87 13.95 3.81
CA GLY A 383 10.13 15.14 4.60
C GLY A 383 9.18 15.23 5.79
N GLU A 384 9.66 15.79 6.89
CA GLU A 384 8.87 15.99 8.10
C GLU A 384 8.20 17.37 8.07
N ILE A 385 6.92 17.41 8.46
CA ILE A 385 6.17 18.65 8.69
C ILE A 385 5.64 18.59 10.12
N PRO A 386 6.09 19.48 11.03
CA PRO A 386 5.58 19.50 12.39
C PRO A 386 4.10 19.87 12.42
N PRO A 387 3.32 19.39 13.41
CA PRO A 387 1.95 19.81 13.58
C PRO A 387 1.88 21.33 13.84
N PRO A 388 0.82 22.01 13.39
CA PRO A 388 0.64 23.42 13.69
C PRO A 388 0.51 23.63 15.21
N PRO A 389 0.96 24.77 15.76
CA PRO A 389 0.78 25.07 17.17
C PRO A 389 -0.70 25.07 17.56
N ALA A 390 -1.05 24.47 18.70
CA ALA A 390 -2.44 24.22 19.10
C ALA A 390 -3.33 25.48 19.24
N ASN A 391 -2.73 26.68 19.36
CA ASN A 391 -3.43 27.95 19.60
C ASN A 391 -3.41 28.90 18.39
N VAL A 392 -3.13 28.40 17.18
CA VAL A 392 -3.10 29.22 15.95
C VAL A 392 -4.37 28.95 15.14
N ASP A 393 -5.02 30.03 14.67
CA ASP A 393 -6.09 29.94 13.67
C ASP A 393 -5.49 29.54 12.32
N THR A 394 -5.89 28.37 11.83
CA THR A 394 -5.43 27.79 10.57
C THR A 394 -6.37 28.08 9.40
N SER A 395 -7.42 28.87 9.63
CA SER A 395 -8.32 29.28 8.56
C SER A 395 -7.63 30.26 7.61
N LEU A 396 -7.85 30.05 6.32
CA LEU A 396 -7.51 31.04 5.29
C LEU A 396 -8.71 31.95 5.08
N PRO A 397 -8.50 33.28 5.00
CA PRO A 397 -9.58 34.21 4.65
C PRO A 397 -10.27 33.86 3.33
N GLU A 398 -11.51 34.28 3.17
CA GLU A 398 -12.21 34.21 1.88
C GLU A 398 -11.53 35.10 0.83
N ALA A 399 -11.72 34.76 -0.45
CA ALA A 399 -11.21 35.58 -1.55
C ALA A 399 -11.77 37.00 -1.47
N SER A 400 -10.90 37.99 -1.67
CA SER A 400 -11.25 39.41 -1.62
C SER A 400 -10.68 40.14 -2.83
N ALA A 401 -11.05 41.41 -3.00
CA ALA A 401 -10.51 42.23 -4.09
C ALA A 401 -8.98 42.41 -3.99
N SER A 402 -8.40 42.35 -2.79
CA SER A 402 -6.95 42.45 -2.58
C SER A 402 -6.21 41.11 -2.62
N ALA A 403 -6.92 40.00 -2.39
CA ALA A 403 -6.38 38.64 -2.45
C ALA A 403 -7.34 37.70 -3.19
N PRO A 404 -7.46 37.83 -4.53
CA PRO A 404 -8.45 37.11 -5.32
C PRO A 404 -8.11 35.63 -5.56
N THR A 405 -6.83 35.25 -5.53
CA THR A 405 -6.39 33.87 -5.76
C THR A 405 -5.94 33.19 -4.47
N LEU A 406 -5.87 31.84 -4.45
CA LEU A 406 -5.29 31.12 -3.33
C LEU A 406 -3.83 31.54 -3.06
N ARG A 407 -3.07 31.84 -4.13
CA ARG A 407 -1.68 32.33 -4.00
C ARG A 407 -1.62 33.63 -3.20
N ASP A 408 -2.47 34.60 -3.53
CA ASP A 408 -2.49 35.90 -2.85
C ASP A 408 -2.84 35.71 -1.36
N ARG A 409 -3.85 34.88 -1.08
CA ARG A 409 -4.28 34.57 0.29
C ARG A 409 -3.20 33.86 1.11
N ILE A 410 -2.46 32.95 0.50
CA ILE A 410 -1.32 32.28 1.13
C ILE A 410 -0.16 33.25 1.35
N GLN A 411 0.12 34.16 0.42
CA GLN A 411 1.17 35.17 0.59
C GLN A 411 0.88 36.08 1.79
N ASP A 412 -0.37 36.49 1.96
CA ASP A 412 -0.81 37.22 3.15
C ASP A 412 -0.61 36.36 4.42
N HIS A 413 -0.98 35.08 4.38
CA HIS A 413 -0.81 34.16 5.50
C HIS A 413 0.67 33.92 5.87
N LEU A 414 1.57 33.88 4.88
CA LEU A 414 3.02 33.76 5.03
C LEU A 414 3.68 35.00 5.64
N SER A 415 2.98 36.14 5.73
CA SER A 415 3.47 37.31 6.46
C SER A 415 3.49 37.09 7.99
N VAL A 416 2.74 36.10 8.48
CA VAL A 416 2.72 35.70 9.90
C VAL A 416 3.87 34.71 10.16
N PRO A 417 4.87 35.06 11.00
CA PRO A 417 6.07 34.24 11.16
C PRO A 417 5.81 32.79 11.59
N VAL A 418 4.81 32.55 12.42
CA VAL A 418 4.44 31.20 12.90
C VAL A 418 3.92 30.33 11.76
N CYS A 419 3.09 30.88 10.87
CA CYS A 419 2.54 30.17 9.72
C CYS A 419 3.62 29.90 8.66
N ALA A 420 4.49 30.89 8.42
CA ALA A 420 5.58 30.78 7.46
C ALA A 420 6.56 29.63 7.75
N SER A 421 6.73 29.26 9.02
CA SER A 421 7.64 28.18 9.44
C SER A 421 7.33 26.83 8.78
N CYS A 422 6.05 26.52 8.58
CA CYS A 422 5.60 25.25 8.00
C CYS A 422 5.20 25.40 6.53
N HIS A 423 4.49 26.49 6.20
CA HIS A 423 3.91 26.69 4.87
C HIS A 423 4.96 26.84 3.77
N ARG A 424 6.15 27.36 4.06
CA ARG A 424 7.25 27.45 3.06
C ARG A 424 7.68 26.09 2.51
N ALA A 425 7.53 25.01 3.28
CA ALA A 425 7.92 23.66 2.86
C ALA A 425 6.83 22.93 2.04
N MET A 426 5.62 23.49 1.94
CA MET A 426 4.45 22.84 1.34
C MET A 426 3.79 23.67 0.25
N ASP A 427 3.48 24.94 0.53
CA ASP A 427 2.63 25.75 -0.34
C ASP A 427 3.24 25.99 -1.73
N PRO A 428 4.54 26.29 -1.90
CA PRO A 428 5.13 26.44 -3.24
C PRO A 428 4.94 25.19 -4.11
N ILE A 429 4.98 24.01 -3.49
CA ILE A 429 4.76 22.71 -4.15
C ILE A 429 3.29 22.59 -4.56
N GLY A 430 2.36 22.77 -3.62
CA GLY A 430 0.94 22.57 -3.90
C GLY A 430 0.33 23.63 -4.82
N LEU A 431 0.89 24.84 -4.86
CA LEU A 431 0.46 25.91 -5.78
C LEU A 431 0.61 25.49 -7.26
N ALA A 432 1.50 24.54 -7.57
CA ALA A 432 1.63 23.95 -8.91
C ALA A 432 0.33 23.29 -9.40
N LEU A 433 -0.50 22.85 -8.47
CA LEU A 433 -1.73 22.08 -8.71
C LEU A 433 -2.98 22.96 -8.68
N GLU A 434 -2.85 24.28 -8.46
CA GLU A 434 -4.01 25.16 -8.35
C GLU A 434 -4.75 25.43 -9.65
N LYS A 435 -4.18 25.05 -10.80
CA LYS A 435 -4.93 24.92 -12.05
C LYS A 435 -5.91 23.73 -12.05
N PHE A 436 -6.07 23.05 -10.92
CA PHE A 436 -7.13 22.08 -10.68
C PHE A 436 -7.95 22.47 -9.45
N ASP A 437 -9.28 22.42 -9.56
CA ASP A 437 -10.19 22.70 -8.45
C ASP A 437 -10.21 21.57 -7.39
N GLY A 438 -11.08 21.67 -6.39
CA GLY A 438 -11.17 20.72 -5.27
C GLY A 438 -11.67 19.32 -5.62
N ILE A 439 -12.12 19.08 -6.86
CA ILE A 439 -12.41 17.73 -7.38
C ILE A 439 -11.46 17.35 -8.52
N GLY A 440 -10.46 18.19 -8.79
CA GLY A 440 -9.47 17.98 -9.80
C GLY A 440 -9.87 18.47 -11.19
N LYS A 441 -10.98 19.20 -11.39
CA LYS A 441 -11.35 19.79 -12.69
C LYS A 441 -10.39 20.91 -13.07
N PHE A 442 -9.97 20.96 -14.33
CA PHE A 442 -9.01 21.96 -14.79
C PHE A 442 -9.63 23.37 -14.82
N ARG A 443 -8.86 24.36 -14.37
CA ARG A 443 -9.21 25.79 -14.34
C ARG A 443 -7.97 26.66 -14.62
N THR A 444 -8.19 27.83 -15.20
CA THR A 444 -7.12 28.81 -15.44
C THR A 444 -7.31 30.12 -14.67
N LEU A 445 -8.49 30.32 -14.08
CA LEU A 445 -8.88 31.53 -13.36
C LEU A 445 -9.40 31.17 -11.95
N GLU A 446 -9.18 32.06 -11.00
CA GLU A 446 -9.83 32.12 -9.69
C GLU A 446 -10.38 33.53 -9.50
N ALA A 447 -11.68 33.68 -9.21
CA ALA A 447 -12.32 35.00 -9.10
C ALA A 447 -12.01 35.95 -10.29
N ASN A 448 -12.02 35.40 -11.52
CA ASN A 448 -11.63 36.07 -12.78
C ASN A 448 -10.16 36.52 -12.89
N THR A 449 -9.30 36.10 -11.97
CA THR A 449 -7.86 36.38 -11.98
C THR A 449 -7.06 35.17 -12.47
N PRO A 450 -6.07 35.34 -13.38
CA PRO A 450 -5.21 34.25 -13.82
C PRO A 450 -4.47 33.56 -12.68
N ILE A 451 -4.47 32.22 -12.71
CA ILE A 451 -3.75 31.41 -11.73
C ILE A 451 -2.28 31.28 -12.12
N ASP A 452 -1.39 31.78 -11.27
CA ASP A 452 0.03 31.46 -11.31
C ASP A 452 0.28 30.13 -10.57
N ALA A 453 0.73 29.13 -11.33
CA ALA A 453 1.07 27.78 -10.85
C ALA A 453 2.59 27.56 -10.73
N SER A 454 3.40 28.59 -10.85
CA SER A 454 4.85 28.46 -10.70
C SER A 454 5.28 28.26 -9.24
N GLY A 455 6.38 27.58 -9.02
CA GLY A 455 6.89 27.31 -7.68
C GLY A 455 8.28 26.69 -7.72
N GLU A 456 8.71 26.15 -6.60
CA GLU A 456 9.96 25.39 -6.49
C GLU A 456 9.82 24.19 -5.56
N LEU A 457 10.66 23.19 -5.78
CA LEU A 457 10.87 22.04 -4.91
C LEU A 457 12.35 21.95 -4.58
N ASP A 458 12.72 22.30 -3.35
CA ASP A 458 14.09 22.24 -2.84
C ASP A 458 15.11 22.92 -3.77
N GLY A 459 14.77 24.14 -4.22
CA GLY A 459 15.57 24.94 -5.13
C GLY A 459 15.42 24.59 -6.62
N THR A 460 14.61 23.59 -6.98
CA THR A 460 14.28 23.27 -8.38
C THR A 460 13.01 24.00 -8.81
N PRO A 461 13.09 25.04 -9.67
CA PRO A 461 11.91 25.78 -10.11
C PRO A 461 11.07 24.99 -11.13
N PHE A 462 9.75 25.17 -11.08
CA PHE A 462 8.80 24.65 -12.07
C PHE A 462 7.71 25.68 -12.38
N LYS A 463 7.02 25.50 -13.52
CA LYS A 463 6.00 26.44 -14.01
C LYS A 463 4.57 26.01 -13.72
N ASP A 464 4.34 24.72 -13.51
CA ASP A 464 3.03 24.10 -13.38
C ASP A 464 3.15 22.66 -12.84
N ALA A 465 2.01 21.97 -12.78
CA ALA A 465 1.89 20.57 -12.36
C ALA A 465 2.79 19.60 -13.15
N VAL A 466 3.02 19.84 -14.44
CA VAL A 466 3.90 18.99 -15.27
C VAL A 466 5.34 19.17 -14.83
N GLY A 467 5.79 20.42 -14.69
CA GLY A 467 7.12 20.72 -14.19
C GLY A 467 7.35 20.21 -12.75
N LEU A 468 6.31 20.24 -11.89
CA LEU A 468 6.39 19.64 -10.57
C LEU A 468 6.57 18.11 -10.65
N GLY A 469 5.83 17.43 -11.53
CA GLY A 469 5.99 15.99 -11.76
C GLY A 469 7.42 15.63 -12.19
N GLU A 470 8.01 16.41 -13.09
CA GLU A 470 9.41 16.28 -13.50
C GLU A 470 10.40 16.54 -12.35
N ALA A 471 10.14 17.56 -11.52
CA ALA A 471 10.97 17.86 -10.36
C ALA A 471 10.95 16.72 -9.33
N ILE A 472 9.77 16.12 -9.07
CA ILE A 472 9.62 14.97 -8.17
C ILE A 472 10.31 13.74 -8.75
N ALA A 473 10.08 13.43 -10.04
CA ALA A 473 10.69 12.30 -10.71
C ALA A 473 12.22 12.30 -10.61
N ASN A 474 12.83 13.49 -10.63
CA ASN A 474 14.29 13.66 -10.51
C ASN A 474 14.77 13.93 -9.08
N HIS A 475 13.89 13.93 -8.09
CA HIS A 475 14.24 14.26 -6.72
C HIS A 475 15.02 13.11 -6.06
N PRO A 476 16.17 13.37 -5.40
CA PRO A 476 17.02 12.32 -4.83
C PRO A 476 16.30 11.47 -3.77
N ASN A 477 15.37 12.05 -3.02
CA ASN A 477 14.62 11.33 -1.98
C ASN A 477 13.46 10.48 -2.50
N LEU A 478 13.04 10.59 -3.77
CA LEU A 478 11.86 9.86 -4.25
C LEU A 478 12.03 8.34 -4.12
N GLY A 479 13.15 7.80 -4.61
CA GLY A 479 13.45 6.38 -4.53
C GLY A 479 13.73 5.89 -3.11
N ARG A 480 14.48 6.69 -2.32
CA ARG A 480 14.76 6.38 -0.91
C ARG A 480 13.47 6.35 -0.08
N CYS A 481 12.55 7.28 -0.32
CA CYS A 481 11.29 7.35 0.40
C CYS A 481 10.39 6.16 0.09
N LEU A 482 10.23 5.78 -1.18
CA LEU A 482 9.48 4.56 -1.52
C LEU A 482 10.12 3.33 -0.89
N THR A 483 11.45 3.21 -0.93
CA THR A 483 12.19 2.11 -0.32
C THR A 483 11.91 2.00 1.17
N GLN A 484 12.04 3.12 1.90
CA GLN A 484 11.74 3.17 3.33
C GLN A 484 10.28 2.78 3.60
N LYS A 485 9.32 3.38 2.89
CA LYS A 485 7.89 3.10 3.08
C LYS A 485 7.52 1.64 2.78
N LEU A 486 8.07 1.05 1.74
CA LEU A 486 7.82 -0.34 1.40
C LEU A 486 8.49 -1.30 2.38
N TYR A 487 9.68 -0.97 2.86
CA TYR A 487 10.38 -1.74 3.91
C TYR A 487 9.60 -1.72 5.24
N ARG A 488 9.11 -0.55 5.65
CA ARG A 488 8.17 -0.38 6.78
C ARG A 488 6.94 -1.27 6.63
N TYR A 489 6.30 -1.20 5.47
CA TYR A 489 5.12 -2.01 5.17
C TYR A 489 5.42 -3.51 5.23
N ALA A 490 6.51 -3.96 4.61
CA ALA A 490 6.89 -5.37 4.58
C ALA A 490 7.10 -5.95 5.98
N LYS A 491 7.81 -5.22 6.84
CA LYS A 491 8.07 -5.63 8.22
C LYS A 491 6.88 -5.41 9.14
N ALA A 492 5.93 -4.56 8.77
CA ALA A 492 4.89 -4.04 9.65
C ALA A 492 5.48 -3.42 10.93
N SER A 493 6.56 -2.64 10.79
CA SER A 493 7.17 -1.87 11.89
C SER A 493 7.82 -0.60 11.35
N VAL A 494 7.85 0.47 12.15
CA VAL A 494 8.71 1.63 11.87
C VAL A 494 10.18 1.22 11.96
N GLU A 495 11.04 1.84 11.15
CA GLU A 495 12.48 1.58 11.16
C GLU A 495 13.11 2.02 12.48
N ARG A 496 14.00 1.20 13.01
CA ARG A 496 14.77 1.48 14.24
C ARG A 496 16.17 2.00 13.91
N GLU A 497 16.81 2.60 14.91
CA GLU A 497 18.25 2.84 14.87
C GLU A 497 18.98 1.53 14.60
N GLY A 498 19.81 1.50 13.54
CA GLY A 498 20.47 0.29 13.03
C GLY A 498 19.92 -0.23 11.70
N GLU A 499 18.77 0.27 11.22
CA GLU A 499 18.16 -0.17 9.95
C GLU A 499 18.42 0.77 8.77
N ASP A 500 19.04 1.94 9.01
CA ASP A 500 19.37 2.91 7.95
C ASP A 500 20.32 2.33 6.89
N GLY A 501 21.26 1.48 7.31
CA GLY A 501 22.15 0.76 6.41
C GLY A 501 21.40 -0.14 5.43
N GLU A 502 20.37 -0.85 5.93
CA GLU A 502 19.55 -1.74 5.12
C GLU A 502 18.69 -0.95 4.13
N VAL A 503 18.05 0.14 4.57
CA VAL A 503 17.28 1.04 3.68
C VAL A 503 18.17 1.62 2.58
N VAL A 504 19.42 1.98 2.88
CA VAL A 504 20.37 2.45 1.86
C VAL A 504 20.75 1.34 0.89
N ARG A 505 21.09 0.14 1.36
CA ARG A 505 21.40 -1.02 0.49
C ARG A 505 20.24 -1.32 -0.45
N LEU A 506 19.01 -1.33 0.06
CA LEU A 506 17.79 -1.55 -0.72
C LEU A 506 17.57 -0.42 -1.73
N THR A 507 17.85 0.84 -1.35
CA THR A 507 17.72 2.00 -2.25
C THR A 507 18.73 1.93 -3.39
N GLU A 508 19.96 1.48 -3.12
CA GLU A 508 20.99 1.25 -4.14
C GLU A 508 20.57 0.16 -5.12
N ALA A 509 20.05 -0.96 -4.64
CA ALA A 509 19.52 -2.02 -5.50
C ALA A 509 18.35 -1.52 -6.38
N PHE A 510 17.46 -0.72 -5.79
CA PHE A 510 16.36 -0.11 -6.51
C PHE A 510 16.86 0.85 -7.60
N LEU A 511 17.84 1.70 -7.30
CA LEU A 511 18.48 2.59 -8.27
C LEU A 511 19.17 1.82 -9.40
N LEU A 512 19.95 0.79 -9.09
CA LEU A 512 20.65 -0.05 -10.07
C LEU A 512 19.70 -0.79 -11.01
N SER A 513 18.48 -1.07 -10.55
CA SER A 513 17.43 -1.67 -11.39
C SER A 513 16.76 -0.69 -12.36
N ASN A 514 17.03 0.63 -12.25
CA ASN A 514 16.20 1.71 -12.79
C ASN A 514 14.80 1.77 -12.13
N PHE A 515 14.78 1.74 -10.81
CA PHE A 515 13.58 1.90 -9.98
C PHE A 515 12.46 0.91 -10.33
N ARG A 516 12.80 -0.37 -10.57
CA ARG A 516 11.82 -1.45 -10.82
C ARG A 516 11.24 -1.95 -9.51
N ILE A 517 9.94 -1.76 -9.30
CA ILE A 517 9.27 -2.11 -8.05
C ILE A 517 9.38 -3.61 -7.74
N LYS A 518 9.30 -4.48 -8.76
CA LYS A 518 9.45 -5.94 -8.57
C LYS A 518 10.83 -6.32 -8.00
N VAL A 519 11.89 -5.61 -8.41
CA VAL A 519 13.24 -5.83 -7.85
C VAL A 519 13.29 -5.41 -6.39
N LEU A 520 12.73 -4.25 -6.05
CA LEU A 520 12.69 -3.78 -4.67
C LEU A 520 11.88 -4.73 -3.75
N LEU A 521 10.72 -5.22 -4.22
CA LEU A 521 9.93 -6.24 -3.50
C LEU A 521 10.76 -7.50 -3.20
N ARG A 522 11.50 -7.99 -4.21
CA ARG A 522 12.38 -9.16 -4.08
C ARG A 522 13.53 -8.92 -3.10
N GLU A 523 14.19 -7.77 -3.19
CA GLU A 523 15.30 -7.43 -2.30
C GLU A 523 14.86 -7.24 -0.84
N ILE A 524 13.67 -6.69 -0.61
CA ILE A 524 13.08 -6.60 0.74
C ILE A 524 12.76 -7.99 1.29
N ALA A 525 12.17 -8.87 0.50
CA ALA A 525 11.80 -10.23 0.94
C ALA A 525 13.00 -11.06 1.41
N LYS A 526 14.21 -10.74 0.92
CA LYS A 526 15.48 -11.38 1.31
C LYS A 526 16.26 -10.61 2.38
N SER A 527 15.88 -9.37 2.68
CA SER A 527 16.60 -8.53 3.65
C SER A 527 16.62 -9.16 5.04
N ASP A 528 17.71 -8.93 5.78
CA ASP A 528 17.82 -9.44 7.14
C ASP A 528 16.74 -8.86 8.05
N GLY A 529 16.36 -7.58 7.91
CA GLY A 529 15.27 -7.03 8.70
C GLY A 529 13.88 -7.58 8.34
N PHE A 530 13.72 -8.25 7.19
CA PHE A 530 12.51 -9.01 6.90
C PHE A 530 12.57 -10.45 7.44
N ARG A 531 13.77 -11.04 7.54
CA ARG A 531 13.97 -12.46 7.95
C ARG A 531 14.29 -12.64 9.43
N MET A 532 14.75 -11.60 10.10
CA MET A 532 15.21 -11.62 11.49
C MET A 532 14.37 -10.69 12.37
N ALA A 533 14.44 -10.95 13.66
CA ALA A 533 13.75 -10.19 14.70
C ALA A 533 14.59 -10.14 15.99
N THR A 534 14.31 -9.17 16.87
CA THR A 534 14.82 -9.22 18.26
C THR A 534 13.83 -9.96 19.16
N GLU A 535 14.24 -10.28 20.39
CA GLU A 535 13.29 -10.66 21.44
C GLU A 535 12.19 -9.60 21.60
N GLY A 536 10.99 -10.05 21.99
CA GLY A 536 9.89 -9.17 22.36
C GLY A 536 10.17 -8.49 23.70
N GLU A 537 9.64 -7.28 23.88
CA GLU A 537 9.68 -6.59 25.17
C GLU A 537 8.72 -7.18 26.20
#